data_AF-A0A818UCJ6-F1
#
_entry.id   AF-A0A818UCJ6-F1
#
_cell.length_a   1.000
_cell.length_b   1.000
_cell.length_c   1.000
_cell.angle_alpha   90.00
_cell.angle_beta   90.00
_cell.angle_gamma   90.00
#
_symmetry.space_group_name_H-M   'P 1'
#
loop_
_entity.id
_entity.type
_entity.pdbx_description
1 polymer ?
#
loop_
_entity_poly.entity_id
_entity_poly.type
_entity_poly.pdbx_seq_one_letter_code
_entity_poly.pdbx_strand_id
1 'polypeptide(L)'
;MALTRQLHKQQGGSSGTTSWTANQNARREQEADRTLRERQLAQGRIETEMQEFEAKASTKRNIREQARVERDRAMEESIIRAQTEKKSAAETRSQEERLATELERIKHEKLRDEKMRQQIRETSYELRELESKLRAAYVQKERTAQMAEKEALKFDSFLEDAEIARRMRSETDKAEQERRQREVLRQQEMVRYKQELERQLEEREISKQKAYEEFLREKLVIDEIVRKIYEEDQREMERKLERQRATREFIVEFKRKREEWKAMERHRMEEENVRIKEYAKTQEQREEVAKAEKRAREQALDKVQRALADQIKRDREEREEQELVRQELYLEEQEQAVRRRERDEMEARIRQRLELQRERDEQVQFKRLRDEEVKQEEDRFRQQLMVKFAEDDRIEQMNAQKRRMKQVEHKRAVDGLLEERRRQMTVDKQREVNERVEAERIEQVRKEIIEEERIKLLREHAHRLLGYLPKGVIRDEKDLDYLGNDFKNEFKRRQTNIKSSDGWDNK
;
A
#
# COMPACT_ATOMS: atom_id res chain seq x y z
N MET A 1 88.03 -124.88 36.61
CA MET A 1 89.13 -125.86 36.76
C MET A 1 89.99 -125.34 37.90
N ALA A 2 89.91 -125.84 39.14
CA ALA A 2 90.14 -127.20 39.62
C ALA A 2 91.62 -127.61 39.53
N LEU A 3 92.12 -128.22 40.64
CA LEU A 3 93.48 -128.70 40.97
C LEU A 3 94.33 -127.67 41.76
N THR A 4 94.38 -127.67 43.09
CA THR A 4 94.89 -128.68 44.07
C THR A 4 96.30 -129.18 43.80
N ARG A 5 97.21 -128.98 44.78
CA ARG A 5 98.05 -130.02 45.43
C ARG A 5 98.92 -129.39 46.55
N GLN A 6 98.74 -129.88 47.78
CA GLN A 6 99.70 -130.67 48.58
C GLN A 6 100.75 -129.82 49.34
N LEU A 7 100.71 -129.73 50.67
CA LEU A 7 101.02 -130.76 51.70
C LEU A 7 102.54 -131.08 51.81
N HIS A 8 103.21 -130.59 52.86
CA HIS A 8 103.79 -131.38 53.97
C HIS A 8 104.91 -130.66 54.74
N LYS A 9 104.95 -130.88 56.08
CA LYS A 9 106.14 -130.83 56.97
C LYS A 9 106.88 -129.47 57.07
N GLN A 10 107.65 -129.14 58.12
CA GLN A 10 108.01 -129.88 59.34
C GLN A 10 108.20 -128.91 60.51
N GLN A 11 108.04 -129.46 61.72
CA GLN A 11 108.47 -128.91 63.00
C GLN A 11 109.95 -128.45 63.01
N GLY A 12 110.29 -127.47 63.87
CA GLY A 12 111.65 -127.35 64.41
C GLY A 12 112.21 -125.93 64.59
N GLY A 13 112.40 -125.52 65.85
CA GLY A 13 113.67 -124.95 66.35
C GLY A 13 114.19 -123.60 65.83
N SER A 14 114.10 -122.58 66.70
CA SER A 14 115.19 -121.67 67.11
C SER A 14 116.09 -120.92 66.09
N SER A 15 115.96 -119.58 66.13
CA SER A 15 117.04 -118.55 66.13
C SER A 15 118.04 -118.35 64.95
N GLY A 16 117.99 -117.17 64.27
CA GLY A 16 119.19 -116.42 63.82
C GLY A 16 119.24 -115.79 62.39
N THR A 17 119.23 -114.45 62.27
CA THR A 17 119.68 -113.51 61.15
C THR A 17 119.31 -113.77 59.65
N THR A 18 118.90 -112.85 58.75
CA THR A 18 118.83 -111.34 58.60
C THR A 18 120.00 -110.64 57.87
N SER A 19 119.79 -110.08 56.65
CA SER A 19 120.51 -108.88 56.08
C SER A 19 120.09 -108.41 54.64
N TRP A 20 119.91 -109.27 53.63
CA TRP A 20 120.06 -108.89 52.19
C TRP A 20 118.91 -108.09 51.51
N THR A 21 117.75 -107.89 52.15
CA THR A 21 116.51 -107.42 51.48
C THR A 21 116.32 -105.90 51.33
N ALA A 22 117.23 -105.07 51.88
CA ALA A 22 116.97 -103.63 52.00
C ALA A 22 117.13 -102.80 50.70
N ASN A 23 118.10 -103.14 49.84
CA ASN A 23 118.56 -102.21 48.77
C ASN A 23 117.65 -102.18 47.52
N GLN A 24 116.88 -103.24 47.26
CA GLN A 24 116.02 -103.32 46.07
C GLN A 24 114.74 -102.47 46.16
N ASN A 25 114.35 -102.08 47.38
CA ASN A 25 113.16 -101.27 47.64
C ASN A 25 113.43 -99.78 47.34
N ALA A 26 114.59 -99.25 47.74
CA ALA A 26 114.94 -97.84 47.64
C ALA A 26 114.89 -97.24 46.21
N ARG A 27 115.20 -98.02 45.17
CA ARG A 27 115.10 -97.55 43.78
C ARG A 27 113.66 -97.50 43.26
N ARG A 28 112.83 -98.47 43.67
CA ARG A 28 111.39 -98.48 43.33
C ARG A 28 110.66 -97.33 44.02
N GLU A 29 111.09 -96.97 45.23
CA GLU A 29 110.61 -95.78 45.95
C GLU A 29 110.92 -94.48 45.18
N GLN A 30 112.13 -94.31 44.63
CA GLN A 30 112.47 -93.08 43.89
C GLN A 30 111.73 -92.90 42.54
N GLU A 31 111.53 -93.97 41.77
CA GLU A 31 110.73 -93.88 40.53
C GLU A 31 109.23 -93.71 40.82
N ALA A 32 108.73 -94.35 41.88
CA ALA A 32 107.38 -94.09 42.40
C ALA A 32 107.23 -92.61 42.80
N ASP A 33 108.18 -92.04 43.56
CA ASP A 33 108.16 -90.62 43.97
C ASP A 33 108.18 -89.67 42.77
N ARG A 34 108.97 -89.94 41.72
CA ARG A 34 109.01 -89.07 40.54
C ARG A 34 107.72 -89.13 39.75
N THR A 35 107.20 -90.32 39.47
CA THR A 35 105.94 -90.50 38.75
C THR A 35 104.75 -89.97 39.56
N LEU A 36 104.80 -90.06 40.89
CA LEU A 36 103.86 -89.42 41.81
C LEU A 36 103.90 -87.89 41.68
N ARG A 37 105.09 -87.27 41.65
CA ARG A 37 105.26 -85.81 41.47
C ARG A 37 104.79 -85.32 40.10
N GLU A 38 105.09 -86.03 39.01
CA GLU A 38 104.61 -85.68 37.68
C GLU A 38 103.08 -85.82 37.59
N ARG A 39 102.48 -86.85 38.23
CA ARG A 39 101.03 -86.92 38.43
C ARG A 39 100.50 -85.73 39.23
N GLN A 40 101.10 -85.40 40.37
CA GLN A 40 100.69 -84.27 41.22
C GLN A 40 100.74 -82.93 40.46
N LEU A 41 101.75 -82.71 39.61
CA LEU A 41 101.86 -81.48 38.81
C LEU A 41 100.84 -81.44 37.66
N ALA A 42 100.60 -82.57 36.98
CA ALA A 42 99.56 -82.65 35.95
C ALA A 42 98.15 -82.48 36.55
N GLN A 43 97.91 -83.12 37.69
CA GLN A 43 96.68 -83.01 38.47
C GLN A 43 96.48 -81.57 38.98
N GLY A 44 97.52 -80.93 39.50
CA GLY A 44 97.50 -79.52 39.90
C GLY A 44 97.23 -78.55 38.73
N ARG A 45 97.72 -78.83 37.51
CA ARG A 45 97.39 -78.03 36.32
C ARG A 45 95.91 -78.16 35.94
N ILE A 46 95.40 -79.40 35.91
CA ILE A 46 93.97 -79.66 35.66
C ILE A 46 93.12 -78.98 36.74
N GLU A 47 93.53 -79.02 38.01
CA GLU A 47 92.88 -78.30 39.11
C GLU A 47 92.89 -76.78 38.89
N THR A 48 94.00 -76.18 38.44
CA THR A 48 94.04 -74.73 38.13
C THR A 48 93.18 -74.33 36.93
N GLU A 49 93.16 -75.13 35.85
CA GLU A 49 92.29 -74.85 34.70
C GLU A 49 90.81 -75.02 35.08
N MET A 50 90.48 -76.05 35.86
CA MET A 50 89.15 -76.23 36.43
C MET A 50 88.74 -75.06 37.33
N GLN A 51 89.64 -74.56 38.19
CA GLN A 51 89.40 -73.36 39.00
C GLN A 51 89.16 -72.11 38.15
N GLU A 52 89.92 -71.91 37.06
CA GLU A 52 89.68 -70.80 36.13
C GLU A 52 88.35 -70.93 35.37
N PHE A 53 87.98 -72.13 34.93
CA PHE A 53 86.69 -72.38 34.28
C PHE A 53 85.54 -72.22 35.27
N GLU A 54 85.69 -72.66 36.52
CA GLU A 54 84.73 -72.45 37.61
C GLU A 54 84.61 -70.94 37.94
N ALA A 55 85.70 -70.17 37.93
CA ALA A 55 85.71 -68.72 38.11
C ALA A 55 85.06 -67.96 36.93
N LYS A 56 85.30 -68.39 35.69
CA LYS A 56 84.66 -67.85 34.47
C LYS A 56 83.18 -68.26 34.39
N ALA A 57 82.82 -69.42 34.94
CA ALA A 57 81.44 -69.86 35.07
C ALA A 57 80.71 -69.12 36.20
N SER A 58 81.33 -68.92 37.36
CA SER A 58 80.76 -68.20 38.49
C SER A 58 80.57 -66.71 38.18
N THR A 59 81.53 -66.05 37.54
CA THR A 59 81.35 -64.67 37.04
C THR A 59 80.23 -64.57 36.02
N LYS A 60 80.11 -65.50 35.06
CA LYS A 60 78.96 -65.55 34.13
C LYS A 60 77.62 -65.85 34.82
N ARG A 61 77.60 -66.71 35.85
CA ARG A 61 76.40 -66.95 36.69
C ARG A 61 76.02 -65.66 37.43
N ASN A 62 76.97 -64.97 38.06
CA ASN A 62 76.75 -63.72 38.79
C ASN A 62 76.24 -62.60 37.87
N ILE A 63 76.81 -62.42 36.67
CA ILE A 63 76.34 -61.43 35.69
C ILE A 63 74.91 -61.76 35.21
N ARG A 64 74.60 -63.04 34.99
CA ARG A 64 73.23 -63.46 34.63
C ARG A 64 72.24 -63.23 35.77
N GLU A 65 72.65 -63.45 37.02
CA GLU A 65 71.82 -63.22 38.20
C GLU A 65 71.59 -61.73 38.43
N GLN A 66 72.63 -60.90 38.29
CA GLN A 66 72.52 -59.43 38.30
C GLN A 66 71.57 -58.95 37.20
N ALA A 67 71.74 -59.41 35.96
CA ALA A 67 70.84 -59.07 34.86
C ALA A 67 69.40 -59.63 35.02
N ARG A 68 69.20 -60.68 35.83
CA ARG A 68 67.85 -61.13 36.22
C ARG A 68 67.26 -60.16 37.23
N VAL A 69 67.97 -59.89 38.33
CA VAL A 69 67.57 -58.95 39.39
C VAL A 69 67.31 -57.53 38.84
N GLU A 70 68.08 -57.07 37.86
CA GLU A 70 67.85 -55.78 37.19
C GLU A 70 66.58 -55.77 36.33
N ARG A 71 66.27 -56.87 35.62
CA ARG A 71 64.98 -57.00 34.90
C ARG A 71 63.81 -57.11 35.86
N ASP A 72 63.96 -57.88 36.92
CA ASP A 72 62.93 -58.07 37.95
C ASP A 72 62.62 -56.71 38.61
N ARG A 73 63.65 -55.94 38.99
CA ARG A 73 63.51 -54.55 39.49
C ARG A 73 62.89 -53.61 38.47
N ALA A 74 63.32 -53.64 37.21
CA ALA A 74 62.73 -52.79 36.17
C ALA A 74 61.25 -53.13 35.92
N MET A 75 60.88 -54.41 36.03
CA MET A 75 59.49 -54.85 35.97
C MET A 75 58.71 -54.35 37.19
N GLU A 76 59.22 -54.54 38.41
CA GLU A 76 58.62 -54.00 39.64
C GLU A 76 58.43 -52.49 39.58
N GLU A 77 59.45 -51.73 39.17
CA GLU A 77 59.36 -50.28 38.96
C GLU A 77 58.30 -49.91 37.92
N SER A 78 58.21 -50.63 36.80
CA SER A 78 57.17 -50.35 35.78
C SER A 78 55.76 -50.66 36.29
N ILE A 79 55.58 -51.71 37.10
CA ILE A 79 54.32 -52.04 37.76
C ILE A 79 53.96 -50.96 38.78
N ILE A 80 54.92 -50.51 39.60
CA ILE A 80 54.72 -49.44 40.58
C ILE A 80 54.35 -48.13 39.88
N ARG A 81 55.09 -47.73 38.82
CA ARG A 81 54.79 -46.54 38.03
C ARG A 81 53.40 -46.61 37.42
N ALA A 82 53.04 -47.72 36.76
CA ALA A 82 51.71 -47.91 36.20
C ALA A 82 50.59 -47.94 37.27
N GLN A 83 50.87 -48.41 38.49
CA GLN A 83 49.93 -48.31 39.61
C GLN A 83 49.81 -46.88 40.14
N THR A 84 50.90 -46.12 40.23
CA THR A 84 50.86 -44.70 40.63
C THR A 84 50.17 -43.84 39.58
N GLU A 85 50.39 -44.09 38.29
CA GLU A 85 49.71 -43.43 37.18
C GLU A 85 48.21 -43.77 37.14
N LYS A 86 47.82 -45.03 37.41
CA LYS A 86 46.41 -45.38 37.55
C LYS A 86 45.75 -44.73 38.75
N LYS A 87 46.46 -44.57 39.88
CA LYS A 87 45.96 -43.87 41.07
C LYS A 87 45.82 -42.37 40.80
N SER A 88 46.85 -41.71 40.26
CA SER A 88 46.78 -40.29 39.94
C SER A 88 45.73 -39.99 38.87
N ALA A 89 45.59 -40.81 37.83
CA ALA A 89 44.54 -40.67 36.82
C ALA A 89 43.13 -40.91 37.39
N ALA A 90 42.97 -41.79 38.38
CA ALA A 90 41.70 -41.97 39.09
C ALA A 90 41.39 -40.78 40.01
N GLU A 91 42.40 -40.19 40.66
CA GLU A 91 42.28 -38.99 41.48
C GLU A 91 41.95 -37.75 40.64
N THR A 92 42.64 -37.52 39.52
CA THR A 92 42.31 -36.41 38.60
C THR A 92 40.92 -36.58 38.02
N ARG A 93 40.55 -37.80 37.57
CA ARG A 93 39.20 -38.08 37.09
C ARG A 93 38.13 -37.83 38.17
N SER A 94 38.37 -38.22 39.43
CA SER A 94 37.42 -37.94 40.52
C SER A 94 37.33 -36.44 40.82
N GLN A 95 38.42 -35.68 40.67
CA GLN A 95 38.40 -34.21 40.77
C GLN A 95 37.63 -33.58 39.61
N GLU A 96 37.86 -34.03 38.37
CA GLU A 96 37.14 -33.60 37.17
C GLU A 96 35.64 -33.91 37.25
N GLU A 97 35.25 -35.10 37.71
CA GLU A 97 33.85 -35.48 37.91
C GLU A 97 33.18 -34.60 38.99
N ARG A 98 33.86 -34.30 40.10
CA ARG A 98 33.36 -33.35 41.12
C ARG A 98 33.19 -31.94 40.54
N LEU A 99 34.22 -31.43 39.84
CA LEU A 99 34.17 -30.12 39.19
C LEU A 99 33.05 -30.05 38.14
N ALA A 100 32.84 -31.11 37.37
CA ALA A 100 31.73 -31.21 36.43
C ALA A 100 30.38 -31.13 37.14
N THR A 101 30.17 -31.88 38.22
CA THR A 101 28.91 -31.84 38.99
C THR A 101 28.63 -30.47 39.63
N GLU A 102 29.65 -29.78 40.16
CA GLU A 102 29.47 -28.42 40.69
C GLU A 102 29.24 -27.39 39.58
N LEU A 103 29.91 -27.52 38.42
CA LEU A 103 29.64 -26.69 37.25
C LEU A 103 28.23 -26.90 36.68
N GLU A 104 27.73 -28.14 36.65
CA GLU A 104 26.35 -28.45 36.28
C GLU A 104 25.36 -27.88 37.29
N ARG A 105 25.63 -28.03 38.60
CA ARG A 105 24.82 -27.42 39.66
C ARG A 105 24.73 -25.89 39.49
N ILE A 106 25.86 -25.20 39.30
CA ILE A 106 25.90 -23.75 39.07
C ILE A 106 25.13 -23.36 37.80
N LYS A 107 25.22 -24.16 36.72
CA LYS A 107 24.42 -23.94 35.50
C LYS A 107 22.91 -24.12 35.77
N HIS A 108 22.52 -25.14 36.53
CA HIS A 108 21.11 -25.38 36.88
C HIS A 108 20.55 -24.36 37.86
N GLU A 109 21.36 -23.83 38.78
CA GLU A 109 21.00 -22.69 39.64
C GLU A 109 20.75 -21.43 38.78
N LYS A 110 21.70 -21.06 37.90
CA LYS A 110 21.53 -19.95 36.94
C LYS A 110 20.29 -20.10 36.05
N LEU A 111 20.06 -21.28 35.48
CA LEU A 111 18.88 -21.55 34.64
C LEU A 111 17.57 -21.45 35.43
N ARG A 112 17.54 -21.87 36.70
CA ARG A 112 16.38 -21.70 37.57
C ARG A 112 16.12 -20.22 37.86
N ASP A 113 17.17 -19.45 38.17
CA ASP A 113 17.07 -18.01 38.42
C ASP A 113 16.62 -17.24 37.17
N GLU A 114 17.18 -17.56 35.99
CA GLU A 114 16.77 -16.98 34.70
C GLU A 114 15.31 -17.29 34.36
N LYS A 115 14.85 -18.52 34.64
CA LYS A 115 13.44 -18.92 34.41
C LYS A 115 12.49 -18.28 35.41
N MET A 116 12.88 -18.16 36.68
CA MET A 116 12.15 -17.39 37.68
C MET A 116 12.03 -15.92 37.28
N ARG A 117 13.15 -15.29 36.88
CA ARG A 117 13.17 -13.89 36.36
C ARG A 117 12.38 -13.73 35.06
N GLN A 118 12.36 -14.73 34.19
CA GLN A 118 11.49 -14.75 33.00
C GLN A 118 10.01 -14.77 33.42
N GLN A 119 9.62 -15.67 34.31
CA GLN A 119 8.25 -15.74 34.82
C GLN A 119 7.84 -14.44 35.54
N ILE A 120 8.74 -13.79 36.28
CA ILE A 120 8.48 -12.49 36.91
C ILE A 120 8.31 -11.38 35.86
N ARG A 121 9.16 -11.31 34.82
CA ARG A 121 8.99 -10.37 33.69
C ARG A 121 7.67 -10.56 32.96
N GLU A 122 7.26 -11.80 32.72
CA GLU A 122 6.00 -12.11 32.03
C GLU A 122 4.76 -11.86 32.90
N THR A 123 4.81 -12.16 34.21
CA THR A 123 3.66 -12.06 35.12
C THR A 123 3.49 -10.71 35.80
N SER A 124 4.57 -9.94 36.01
CA SER A 124 4.48 -8.64 36.68
C SER A 124 3.89 -7.58 35.74
N TYR A 125 2.95 -6.79 36.27
CA TYR A 125 2.32 -5.70 35.54
C TYR A 125 3.32 -4.57 35.26
N GLU A 126 4.15 -4.22 36.25
CA GLU A 126 5.08 -3.07 36.17
C GLU A 126 6.14 -3.24 35.07
N LEU A 127 6.75 -4.43 34.95
CA LEU A 127 7.75 -4.69 33.91
C LEU A 127 7.11 -4.72 32.52
N ARG A 128 5.90 -5.26 32.39
CA ARG A 128 5.14 -5.27 31.13
C ARG A 128 4.72 -3.85 30.71
N GLU A 129 4.31 -3.00 31.65
CA GLU A 129 3.97 -1.61 31.39
C GLU A 129 5.23 -0.80 30.99
N LEU A 130 6.34 -1.01 31.69
CA LEU A 130 7.64 -0.43 31.35
C LEU A 130 8.08 -0.86 29.93
N GLU A 131 8.01 -2.15 29.62
CA GLU A 131 8.37 -2.66 28.31
C GLU A 131 7.46 -2.08 27.21
N SER A 132 6.16 -1.98 27.46
CA SER A 132 5.21 -1.32 26.55
C SER A 132 5.57 0.16 26.31
N LYS A 133 5.92 0.90 27.36
CA LYS A 133 6.41 2.29 27.26
C LYS A 133 7.71 2.38 26.45
N LEU A 134 8.67 1.47 26.67
CA LEU A 134 9.93 1.42 25.92
C LEU A 134 9.71 1.05 24.44
N ARG A 135 8.83 0.09 24.14
CA ARG A 135 8.42 -0.25 22.76
C ARG A 135 7.75 0.94 22.06
N ALA A 136 6.83 1.63 22.72
CA ALA A 136 6.20 2.85 22.18
C ALA A 136 7.22 3.96 21.89
N ALA A 137 8.28 4.08 22.71
CA ALA A 137 9.36 5.03 22.51
C ALA A 137 10.22 4.69 21.27
N TYR A 138 10.48 3.41 21.00
CA TYR A 138 11.15 2.98 19.75
C TYR A 138 10.29 3.34 18.53
N VAL A 139 8.99 3.02 18.56
CA VAL A 139 8.05 3.38 17.49
C VAL A 139 7.99 4.89 17.29
N GLN A 140 8.00 5.69 18.37
CA GLN A 140 8.02 7.15 18.25
C GLN A 140 9.33 7.68 17.65
N LYS A 141 10.49 7.11 18.02
CA LYS A 141 11.80 7.44 17.44
C LYS A 141 11.85 7.13 15.94
N GLU A 142 11.37 5.96 15.54
CA GLU A 142 11.27 5.56 14.12
C GLU A 142 10.30 6.46 13.36
N ARG A 143 9.13 6.77 13.94
CA ARG A 143 8.17 7.71 13.36
C ARG A 143 8.78 9.09 13.13
N THR A 144 9.55 9.63 14.08
CA THR A 144 10.22 10.92 13.87
C THR A 144 11.30 10.87 12.80
N ALA A 145 12.02 9.75 12.65
CA ALA A 145 12.96 9.58 11.55
C ALA A 145 12.23 9.53 10.19
N GLN A 146 11.12 8.77 10.09
CA GLN A 146 10.28 8.73 8.89
C GLN A 146 9.63 10.07 8.54
N MET A 147 9.29 10.90 9.54
CA MET A 147 8.77 12.25 9.30
C MET A 147 9.86 13.16 8.73
N ALA A 148 11.07 13.14 9.31
CA ALA A 148 12.21 13.90 8.79
C ALA A 148 12.62 13.45 7.37
N GLU A 149 12.59 12.15 7.09
CA GLU A 149 12.79 11.58 5.75
C GLU A 149 11.74 12.08 4.75
N LYS A 150 10.44 12.05 5.13
CA LYS A 150 9.36 12.59 4.30
C LYS A 150 9.44 14.09 4.10
N GLU A 151 9.95 14.85 5.07
CA GLU A 151 10.18 16.28 4.95
C GLU A 151 11.35 16.59 4.01
N ALA A 152 12.44 15.82 4.07
CA ALA A 152 13.53 15.89 3.10
C ALA A 152 13.04 15.58 1.68
N LEU A 153 12.33 14.46 1.48
CA LEU A 153 11.76 14.08 0.17
C LEU A 153 10.81 15.13 -0.41
N LYS A 154 10.01 15.80 0.43
CA LYS A 154 9.16 16.93 0.00
C LYS A 154 9.97 18.15 -0.41
N PHE A 155 11.09 18.40 0.26
CA PHE A 155 11.99 19.50 -0.09
C PHE A 155 12.67 19.24 -1.43
N ASP A 156 13.15 18.00 -1.64
CA ASP A 156 13.74 17.57 -2.90
C ASP A 156 12.73 17.65 -4.05
N SER A 157 11.49 17.14 -3.88
CA SER A 157 10.45 17.26 -4.90
C SER A 157 10.08 18.72 -5.20
N PHE A 158 10.08 19.59 -4.18
CA PHE A 158 9.87 21.03 -4.38
C PHE A 158 11.00 21.70 -5.17
N LEU A 159 12.25 21.25 -5.00
CA LEU A 159 13.37 21.72 -5.82
C LEU A 159 13.24 21.26 -7.28
N GLU A 160 12.85 20.00 -7.51
CA GLU A 160 12.58 19.45 -8.85
C GLU A 160 11.44 20.21 -9.55
N ASP A 161 10.29 20.38 -8.88
CA ASP A 161 9.15 21.15 -9.39
C ASP A 161 9.54 22.62 -9.69
N ALA A 162 10.35 23.24 -8.83
CA ALA A 162 10.86 24.59 -9.05
C ALA A 162 11.87 24.69 -10.21
N GLU A 163 12.55 23.60 -10.55
CA GLU A 163 13.38 23.53 -11.76
C GLU A 163 12.53 23.29 -13.01
N ILE A 164 11.58 22.35 -12.98
CA ILE A 164 10.63 22.09 -14.07
C ILE A 164 9.86 23.39 -14.40
N ALA A 165 9.33 24.08 -13.40
CA ALA A 165 8.64 25.35 -13.59
C ALA A 165 9.55 26.46 -14.16
N ARG A 166 10.87 26.44 -13.88
CA ARG A 166 11.84 27.35 -14.52
C ARG A 166 12.07 26.99 -16.00
N ARG A 167 12.21 25.71 -16.32
CA ARG A 167 12.35 25.23 -17.71
C ARG A 167 11.09 25.55 -18.53
N MET A 168 9.91 25.21 -18.02
CA MET A 168 8.61 25.51 -18.63
C MET A 168 8.44 27.02 -18.89
N ARG A 169 8.77 27.89 -17.94
CA ARG A 169 8.74 29.36 -18.16
C ARG A 169 9.67 29.80 -19.29
N SER A 170 10.90 29.28 -19.34
CA SER A 170 11.82 29.60 -20.43
C SER A 170 11.30 29.15 -21.81
N GLU A 171 10.57 28.03 -21.86
CA GLU A 171 9.94 27.55 -23.10
C GLU A 171 8.70 28.38 -23.48
N THR A 172 7.85 28.76 -22.53
CA THR A 172 6.72 29.67 -22.81
C THR A 172 7.19 31.04 -23.28
N ASP A 173 8.24 31.59 -22.69
CA ASP A 173 8.80 32.89 -23.07
C ASP A 173 9.35 32.86 -24.50
N LYS A 174 10.04 31.76 -24.89
CA LYS A 174 10.52 31.55 -26.27
C LYS A 174 9.36 31.43 -27.25
N ALA A 175 8.33 30.65 -26.91
CA ALA A 175 7.16 30.48 -27.76
C ALA A 175 6.37 31.80 -27.92
N GLU A 176 6.32 32.63 -26.88
CA GLU A 176 5.71 33.96 -26.96
C GLU A 176 6.53 34.92 -27.83
N GLN A 177 7.87 34.92 -27.69
CA GLN A 177 8.75 35.70 -28.57
C GLN A 177 8.58 35.31 -30.04
N GLU A 178 8.49 34.01 -30.35
CA GLU A 178 8.24 33.55 -31.72
C GLU A 178 6.86 33.98 -32.24
N ARG A 179 5.81 33.91 -31.40
CA ARG A 179 4.47 34.43 -31.76
C ARG A 179 4.50 35.92 -32.07
N ARG A 180 5.14 36.73 -31.22
CA ARG A 180 5.31 38.18 -31.43
C ARG A 180 6.08 38.47 -32.73
N GLN A 181 7.13 37.71 -33.04
CA GLN A 181 7.85 37.84 -34.33
C GLN A 181 6.94 37.52 -35.53
N ARG A 182 6.17 36.41 -35.47
CA ARG A 182 5.20 36.06 -36.52
C ARG A 182 4.09 37.10 -36.67
N GLU A 183 3.68 37.76 -35.59
CA GLU A 183 2.72 38.88 -35.63
C GLU A 183 3.30 40.14 -36.30
N VAL A 184 4.54 40.51 -35.97
CA VAL A 184 5.25 41.62 -36.62
C VAL A 184 5.40 41.37 -38.13
N LEU A 185 5.74 40.14 -38.54
CA LEU A 185 5.81 39.77 -39.95
C LEU A 185 4.45 39.93 -40.66
N ARG A 186 3.36 39.40 -40.07
CA ARG A 186 2.00 39.60 -40.62
C ARG A 186 1.60 41.08 -40.70
N GLN A 187 1.98 41.89 -39.71
CA GLN A 187 1.74 43.34 -39.75
C GLN A 187 2.51 44.02 -40.88
N GLN A 188 3.77 43.63 -41.13
CA GLN A 188 4.54 44.14 -42.26
C GLN A 188 3.93 43.75 -43.62
N GLU A 189 3.45 42.50 -43.76
CA GLU A 189 2.74 42.04 -44.95
C GLU A 189 1.44 42.82 -45.18
N MET A 190 0.63 43.02 -44.13
CA MET A 190 -0.60 43.83 -44.18
C MET A 190 -0.33 45.29 -44.57
N VAL A 191 0.76 45.89 -44.09
CA VAL A 191 1.16 47.26 -44.48
C VAL A 191 1.57 47.31 -45.95
N ARG A 192 2.34 46.34 -46.46
CA ARG A 192 2.70 46.26 -47.89
C ARG A 192 1.46 46.10 -48.77
N TYR A 193 0.55 45.18 -48.42
CA TYR A 193 -0.70 44.98 -49.14
C TYR A 193 -1.58 46.24 -49.15
N LYS A 194 -1.62 47.00 -48.04
CA LYS A 194 -2.32 48.29 -47.99
C LYS A 194 -1.70 49.32 -48.95
N GLN A 195 -0.37 49.42 -49.00
CA GLN A 195 0.35 50.31 -49.93
C GLN A 195 0.13 49.95 -51.40
N GLU A 196 0.04 48.66 -51.72
CA GLU A 196 -0.32 48.17 -53.06
C GLU A 196 -1.75 48.54 -53.44
N LEU A 197 -2.69 48.42 -52.49
CA LEU A 197 -4.10 48.79 -52.71
C LEU A 197 -4.29 50.31 -52.83
N GLU A 198 -3.54 51.11 -52.07
CA GLU A 198 -3.50 52.57 -52.21
C GLU A 198 -3.02 52.99 -53.60
N ARG A 199 -1.94 52.38 -54.12
CA ARG A 199 -1.48 52.60 -55.51
C ARG A 199 -2.53 52.24 -56.56
N GLN A 200 -3.25 51.13 -56.40
CA GLN A 200 -4.32 50.76 -57.32
C GLN A 200 -5.48 51.77 -57.31
N LEU A 201 -5.73 52.46 -56.20
CA LEU A 201 -6.71 53.54 -56.13
C LEU A 201 -6.20 54.80 -56.84
N GLU A 202 -4.94 55.20 -56.61
CA GLU A 202 -4.29 56.31 -57.32
C GLU A 202 -4.30 56.10 -58.84
N GLU A 203 -3.94 54.90 -59.33
CA GLU A 203 -3.98 54.54 -60.75
C GLU A 203 -5.40 54.64 -61.33
N ARG A 204 -6.43 54.22 -60.58
CA ARG A 204 -7.84 54.36 -60.99
C ARG A 204 -8.29 55.81 -61.03
N GLU A 205 -7.81 56.67 -60.13
CA GLU A 205 -8.12 58.11 -60.15
C GLU A 205 -7.44 58.82 -61.33
N ILE A 206 -6.17 58.51 -61.61
CA ILE A 206 -5.45 58.99 -62.80
C ILE A 206 -6.16 58.52 -64.09
N SER A 207 -6.65 57.28 -64.13
CA SER A 207 -7.43 56.76 -65.27
C SER A 207 -8.74 57.53 -65.47
N LYS A 208 -9.47 57.86 -64.40
CA LYS A 208 -10.68 58.70 -64.47
C LYS A 208 -10.37 60.12 -64.95
N GLN A 209 -9.26 60.72 -64.51
CA GLN A 209 -8.83 62.05 -64.97
C GLN A 209 -8.57 62.06 -66.48
N LYS A 210 -7.83 61.06 -67.00
CA LYS A 210 -7.58 60.91 -68.44
C LYS A 210 -8.87 60.73 -69.25
N ALA A 211 -9.78 59.87 -68.79
CA ALA A 211 -11.08 59.68 -69.44
C ALA A 211 -11.94 60.95 -69.44
N TYR A 212 -11.83 61.79 -68.40
CA TYR A 212 -12.50 63.09 -68.35
C TYR A 212 -11.89 64.12 -69.30
N GLU A 213 -10.56 64.14 -69.46
CA GLU A 213 -9.90 64.94 -70.50
C GLU A 213 -10.29 64.52 -71.92
N GLU A 214 -10.41 63.21 -72.18
CA GLU A 214 -10.87 62.67 -73.45
C GLU A 214 -12.33 63.06 -73.74
N PHE A 215 -13.23 62.91 -72.76
CA PHE A 215 -14.62 63.36 -72.86
C PHE A 215 -14.74 64.86 -73.18
N LEU A 216 -13.90 65.71 -72.59
CA LEU A 216 -13.89 67.15 -72.91
C LEU A 216 -13.43 67.42 -74.34
N ARG A 217 -12.49 66.65 -74.88
CA ARG A 217 -12.08 66.74 -76.30
C ARG A 217 -13.18 66.27 -77.23
N GLU A 218 -13.82 65.13 -76.93
CA GLU A 218 -14.96 64.62 -77.70
C GLU A 218 -16.12 65.62 -77.74
N LYS A 219 -16.44 66.24 -76.59
CA LYS A 219 -17.48 67.28 -76.52
C LYS A 219 -17.18 68.45 -77.47
N LEU A 220 -15.95 68.96 -77.49
CA LEU A 220 -15.57 70.05 -78.40
C LEU A 220 -15.72 69.66 -79.88
N VAL A 221 -15.36 68.42 -80.24
CA VAL A 221 -15.56 67.89 -81.60
C VAL A 221 -17.05 67.75 -81.94
N ILE A 222 -17.88 67.31 -80.98
CA ILE A 222 -19.35 67.22 -81.15
C ILE A 222 -19.95 68.62 -81.33
N ASP A 223 -19.54 69.61 -80.53
CA ASP A 223 -20.00 71.00 -80.64
C ASP A 223 -19.65 71.60 -82.03
N GLU A 224 -18.48 71.26 -82.60
CA GLU A 224 -18.12 71.62 -83.99
C GLU A 224 -19.01 70.93 -85.05
N ILE A 225 -19.35 69.65 -84.86
CA ILE A 225 -20.23 68.90 -85.77
C ILE A 225 -21.65 69.50 -85.73
N VAL A 226 -22.19 69.78 -84.54
CA VAL A 226 -23.50 70.41 -84.38
C VAL A 226 -23.52 71.79 -85.06
N ARG A 227 -22.45 72.58 -84.95
CA ARG A 227 -22.35 73.86 -85.68
C ARG A 227 -22.40 73.69 -87.20
N LYS A 228 -21.70 72.69 -87.75
CA LYS A 228 -21.73 72.36 -89.19
C LYS A 228 -23.13 71.94 -89.65
N ILE A 229 -23.87 71.17 -88.85
CA ILE A 229 -25.25 70.79 -89.15
C ILE A 229 -26.15 72.03 -89.24
N TYR A 230 -26.08 72.96 -88.28
CA TYR A 230 -26.84 74.21 -88.36
C TYR A 230 -26.47 75.07 -89.59
N GLU A 231 -25.18 75.11 -89.97
CA GLU A 231 -24.72 75.80 -91.19
C GLU A 231 -25.22 75.12 -92.49
N GLU A 232 -25.43 73.80 -92.50
CA GLU A 232 -26.02 73.07 -93.64
C GLU A 232 -27.55 73.20 -93.71
N ASP A 233 -28.25 73.07 -92.58
CA ASP A 233 -29.72 73.24 -92.48
C ASP A 233 -30.16 74.63 -92.96
N GLN A 234 -29.40 75.68 -92.65
CA GLN A 234 -29.66 77.04 -93.16
C GLN A 234 -29.56 77.09 -94.69
N ARG A 235 -28.53 76.49 -95.29
CA ARG A 235 -28.37 76.43 -96.75
C ARG A 235 -29.45 75.59 -97.43
N GLU A 236 -29.98 74.56 -96.77
CA GLU A 236 -31.11 73.79 -97.31
C GLU A 236 -32.42 74.59 -97.26
N MET A 237 -32.68 75.32 -96.18
CA MET A 237 -33.81 76.25 -96.06
C MET A 237 -33.84 77.31 -97.16
N GLU A 238 -32.69 77.91 -97.49
CA GLU A 238 -32.56 78.88 -98.60
C GLU A 238 -32.93 78.25 -99.96
N ARG A 239 -32.32 77.10 -100.29
CA ARG A 239 -32.63 76.34 -101.52
C ARG A 239 -34.10 75.93 -101.62
N LYS A 240 -34.75 75.65 -100.49
CA LYS A 240 -36.18 75.29 -100.41
C LYS A 240 -37.07 76.51 -100.71
N LEU A 241 -36.72 77.69 -100.20
CA LEU A 241 -37.42 78.96 -100.47
C LEU A 241 -37.35 79.35 -101.96
N GLU A 242 -36.21 79.17 -102.61
CA GLU A 242 -36.06 79.42 -104.06
C GLU A 242 -36.96 78.51 -104.90
N ARG A 243 -36.96 77.19 -104.61
CA ARG A 243 -37.84 76.21 -105.27
C ARG A 243 -39.33 76.53 -105.05
N GLN A 244 -39.71 77.02 -103.87
CA GLN A 244 -41.08 77.45 -103.58
C GLN A 244 -41.49 78.69 -104.36
N ARG A 245 -40.61 79.67 -104.57
CA ARG A 245 -40.89 80.86 -105.40
C ARG A 245 -41.16 80.46 -106.86
N ALA A 246 -40.26 79.66 -107.45
CA ALA A 246 -40.41 79.18 -108.82
C ALA A 246 -41.70 78.37 -109.06
N THR A 247 -42.07 77.49 -108.14
CA THR A 247 -43.34 76.75 -108.25
C THR A 247 -44.58 77.64 -108.04
N ARG A 248 -44.49 78.69 -107.22
CA ARG A 248 -45.62 79.62 -106.95
C ARG A 248 -45.98 80.46 -108.18
N GLU A 249 -44.99 80.93 -108.94
CA GLU A 249 -45.19 81.64 -110.21
C GLU A 249 -45.84 80.74 -111.26
N PHE A 250 -45.34 79.50 -111.40
CA PHE A 250 -45.90 78.50 -112.32
C PHE A 250 -47.36 78.14 -111.99
N ILE A 251 -47.72 78.10 -110.70
CA ILE A 251 -49.10 77.84 -110.24
C ILE A 251 -50.06 79.00 -110.58
N VAL A 252 -49.61 80.25 -110.60
CA VAL A 252 -50.46 81.40 -110.94
C VAL A 252 -50.84 81.39 -112.43
N GLU A 253 -49.87 81.20 -113.32
CA GLU A 253 -50.10 81.02 -114.76
C GLU A 253 -51.01 79.82 -115.07
N PHE A 254 -50.82 78.70 -114.36
CA PHE A 254 -51.65 77.51 -114.53
C PHE A 254 -53.09 77.71 -114.02
N LYS A 255 -53.30 78.47 -112.94
CA LYS A 255 -54.65 78.75 -112.42
C LYS A 255 -55.48 79.58 -113.39
N ARG A 256 -54.91 80.62 -114.02
CA ARG A 256 -55.63 81.46 -115.00
C ARG A 256 -56.24 80.62 -116.13
N LYS A 257 -55.40 79.79 -116.77
CA LYS A 257 -55.80 78.90 -117.88
C LYS A 257 -56.77 77.80 -117.44
N ARG A 258 -56.76 77.41 -116.15
CA ARG A 258 -57.65 76.38 -115.60
C ARG A 258 -59.04 76.91 -115.22
N GLU A 259 -59.18 78.18 -114.88
CA GLU A 259 -60.50 78.77 -114.57
C GLU A 259 -61.36 78.94 -115.83
N GLU A 260 -60.73 79.35 -116.94
CA GLU A 260 -61.33 79.38 -118.29
C GLU A 260 -61.86 78.00 -118.70
N TRP A 261 -61.09 76.93 -118.46
CA TRP A 261 -61.52 75.55 -118.73
C TRP A 261 -62.59 75.04 -117.74
N LYS A 262 -62.49 75.38 -116.44
CA LYS A 262 -63.45 74.96 -115.41
C LYS A 262 -64.84 75.58 -115.54
N ALA A 263 -65.01 76.67 -116.30
CA ALA A 263 -66.34 77.19 -116.62
C ALA A 263 -67.08 76.25 -117.59
N MET A 264 -66.38 75.72 -118.58
CA MET A 264 -66.94 74.85 -119.63
C MET A 264 -67.27 73.44 -119.12
N GLU A 265 -66.40 72.83 -118.30
CA GLU A 265 -66.58 71.44 -117.88
C GLU A 265 -67.60 71.24 -116.74
N ARG A 266 -67.85 72.28 -115.92
CA ARG A 266 -68.81 72.19 -114.79
C ARG A 266 -70.22 71.85 -115.24
N HIS A 267 -70.62 72.31 -116.43
CA HIS A 267 -71.94 72.05 -116.99
C HIS A 267 -72.14 70.60 -117.49
N ARG A 268 -71.05 69.82 -117.65
CA ARG A 268 -71.09 68.38 -117.99
C ARG A 268 -71.03 67.48 -116.76
N MET A 269 -70.25 67.86 -115.76
CA MET A 269 -69.97 67.02 -114.58
C MET A 269 -71.17 66.84 -113.62
N GLU A 270 -72.18 67.70 -113.68
CA GLU A 270 -73.38 67.56 -112.82
C GLU A 270 -74.25 66.35 -113.23
N GLU A 271 -74.24 65.96 -114.50
CA GLU A 271 -75.00 64.81 -115.02
C GLU A 271 -74.35 63.46 -114.65
N GLU A 272 -73.01 63.39 -114.57
CA GLU A 272 -72.30 62.13 -114.25
C GLU A 272 -72.26 61.81 -112.75
N ASN A 273 -72.32 62.83 -111.89
CA ASN A 273 -72.23 62.67 -110.43
C ASN A 273 -73.38 61.87 -109.79
N VAL A 274 -74.48 61.64 -110.51
CA VAL A 274 -75.58 60.76 -110.05
C VAL A 274 -75.11 59.30 -109.98
N ARG A 275 -74.25 58.85 -110.91
CA ARG A 275 -73.84 57.44 -111.03
C ARG A 275 -72.81 56.99 -109.97
N ILE A 276 -72.08 57.93 -109.37
CA ILE A 276 -70.99 57.61 -108.43
C ILE A 276 -71.51 57.20 -107.04
N LYS A 277 -72.73 57.60 -106.65
CA LYS A 277 -73.32 57.29 -105.34
C LYS A 277 -73.60 55.80 -105.10
N GLU A 278 -73.70 55.00 -106.15
CA GLU A 278 -74.04 53.57 -106.04
C GLU A 278 -72.83 52.70 -105.69
N TYR A 279 -71.61 53.14 -106.03
CA TYR A 279 -70.37 52.40 -105.76
C TYR A 279 -69.88 52.49 -104.30
N ALA A 280 -70.35 53.48 -103.52
CA ALA A 280 -69.93 53.66 -102.13
C ALA A 280 -70.46 52.56 -101.19
N LYS A 281 -71.64 51.99 -101.46
CA LYS A 281 -72.32 51.01 -100.59
C LYS A 281 -71.65 49.64 -100.51
N THR A 282 -70.72 49.32 -101.40
CA THR A 282 -70.07 48.00 -101.47
C THR A 282 -68.75 47.88 -100.69
N GLN A 283 -68.24 48.97 -100.09
CA GLN A 283 -67.01 48.94 -99.28
C GLN A 283 -67.26 48.70 -97.78
N GLU A 284 -68.33 49.25 -97.19
CA GLU A 284 -68.62 49.13 -95.74
C GLU A 284 -68.77 47.66 -95.26
N GLN A 285 -69.19 46.75 -96.15
CA GLN A 285 -69.43 45.34 -95.80
C GLN A 285 -68.16 44.51 -95.57
N ARG A 286 -66.95 45.05 -95.76
CA ARG A 286 -65.68 44.33 -95.55
C ARG A 286 -64.96 44.64 -94.24
N GLU A 287 -65.27 45.74 -93.55
CA GLU A 287 -64.58 46.11 -92.31
C GLU A 287 -65.17 45.48 -91.03
N GLU A 288 -66.45 45.07 -91.05
CA GLU A 288 -67.13 44.53 -89.87
C GLU A 288 -66.62 43.12 -89.46
N VAL A 289 -66.23 42.29 -90.44
CA VAL A 289 -65.85 40.88 -90.19
C VAL A 289 -64.59 40.76 -89.33
N ALA A 290 -63.62 41.67 -89.47
CA ALA A 290 -62.34 41.60 -88.76
C ALA A 290 -62.40 42.02 -87.27
N LYS A 291 -63.46 42.71 -86.84
CA LYS A 291 -63.58 43.25 -85.46
C LYS A 291 -64.23 42.26 -84.48
N ALA A 292 -64.98 41.27 -84.97
CA ALA A 292 -65.68 40.29 -84.14
C ALA A 292 -64.74 39.25 -83.51
N GLU A 293 -63.75 38.75 -84.25
CA GLU A 293 -62.96 37.57 -83.87
C GLU A 293 -62.03 37.79 -82.66
N LYS A 294 -61.53 39.01 -82.46
CA LYS A 294 -60.65 39.34 -81.32
C LYS A 294 -61.39 39.32 -79.96
N ARG A 295 -62.62 39.82 -79.91
CA ARG A 295 -63.37 40.00 -78.65
C ARG A 295 -63.78 38.68 -77.98
N ALA A 296 -63.87 37.59 -78.74
CA ALA A 296 -64.27 36.28 -78.23
C ALA A 296 -63.17 35.58 -77.40
N ARG A 297 -61.88 35.86 -77.67
CA ARG A 297 -60.76 35.16 -76.99
C ARG A 297 -60.47 35.72 -75.60
N GLU A 298 -60.62 37.03 -75.40
CA GLU A 298 -60.35 37.70 -74.11
C GLU A 298 -61.38 37.30 -73.03
N GLN A 299 -62.66 37.17 -73.40
CA GLN A 299 -63.75 36.83 -72.46
C GLN A 299 -63.73 35.38 -71.93
N ALA A 300 -62.91 34.51 -72.51
CA ALA A 300 -62.75 33.12 -72.06
C ALA A 300 -61.70 32.99 -70.94
N LEU A 301 -60.66 33.83 -70.94
CA LEU A 301 -59.54 33.75 -69.99
C LEU A 301 -59.94 34.23 -68.58
N ASP A 302 -60.67 35.35 -68.52
CA ASP A 302 -61.12 36.01 -67.27
C ASP A 302 -62.03 35.13 -66.40
N LYS A 303 -62.78 34.20 -66.99
CA LYS A 303 -63.72 33.34 -66.27
C LYS A 303 -63.02 32.21 -65.50
N VAL A 304 -61.91 31.70 -66.02
CA VAL A 304 -61.15 30.61 -65.38
C VAL A 304 -60.34 31.12 -64.19
N GLN A 305 -59.77 32.32 -64.28
CA GLN A 305 -58.95 32.89 -63.20
C GLN A 305 -59.77 33.25 -61.95
N ARG A 306 -61.02 33.72 -62.11
CA ARG A 306 -61.89 34.07 -60.97
C ARG A 306 -62.35 32.84 -60.18
N ALA A 307 -62.72 31.76 -60.87
CA ALA A 307 -63.15 30.52 -60.22
C ALA A 307 -62.04 29.89 -59.36
N LEU A 308 -60.78 29.94 -59.82
CA LEU A 308 -59.64 29.38 -59.08
C LEU A 308 -59.30 30.19 -57.82
N ALA A 309 -59.46 31.53 -57.87
CA ALA A 309 -59.18 32.41 -56.73
C ALA A 309 -60.17 32.22 -55.57
N ASP A 310 -61.46 32.05 -55.87
CA ASP A 310 -62.50 31.85 -54.85
C ASP A 310 -62.40 30.47 -54.19
N GLN A 311 -61.91 29.45 -54.91
CA GLN A 311 -61.73 28.11 -54.37
C GLN A 311 -60.55 28.04 -53.37
N ILE A 312 -59.44 28.74 -53.65
CA ILE A 312 -58.25 28.79 -52.78
C ILE A 312 -58.53 29.52 -51.45
N LYS A 313 -59.47 30.47 -51.41
CA LYS A 313 -59.84 31.16 -50.16
C LYS A 313 -60.60 30.25 -49.19
N ARG A 314 -61.64 29.57 -49.66
CA ARG A 314 -62.46 28.67 -48.82
C ARG A 314 -61.63 27.54 -48.22
N ASP A 315 -60.76 26.94 -49.04
CA ASP A 315 -59.81 25.89 -48.62
C ASP A 315 -58.80 26.35 -47.55
N ARG A 316 -58.58 27.66 -47.37
CA ARG A 316 -57.77 28.21 -46.26
C ARG A 316 -58.60 28.46 -45.01
N GLU A 317 -59.73 29.15 -45.18
CA GLU A 317 -60.64 29.51 -44.09
C GLU A 317 -61.11 28.25 -43.33
N GLU A 318 -61.50 27.17 -44.04
CA GLU A 318 -61.89 25.90 -43.41
C GLU A 318 -60.75 25.17 -42.67
N ARG A 319 -59.48 25.40 -43.04
CA ARG A 319 -58.31 24.80 -42.35
C ARG A 319 -57.94 25.59 -41.10
N GLU A 320 -57.98 26.92 -41.18
CA GLU A 320 -57.70 27.81 -40.04
C GLU A 320 -58.75 27.61 -38.93
N GLU A 321 -60.03 27.44 -39.27
CA GLU A 321 -61.08 27.08 -38.30
C GLU A 321 -60.86 25.69 -37.66
N GLN A 322 -60.45 24.68 -38.42
CA GLN A 322 -60.14 23.33 -37.89
C GLN A 322 -58.89 23.30 -37.01
N GLU A 323 -57.90 24.17 -37.25
CA GLU A 323 -56.70 24.27 -36.42
C GLU A 323 -56.96 25.01 -35.10
N LEU A 324 -57.81 26.03 -35.08
CA LEU A 324 -58.23 26.71 -33.85
C LEU A 324 -58.97 25.77 -32.89
N VAL A 325 -59.97 25.02 -33.39
CA VAL A 325 -60.74 24.06 -32.57
C VAL A 325 -59.85 22.96 -31.98
N ARG A 326 -58.79 22.53 -32.69
CA ARG A 326 -57.81 21.56 -32.17
C ARG A 326 -56.92 22.15 -31.06
N GLN A 327 -56.59 23.44 -31.13
CA GLN A 327 -55.77 24.10 -30.12
C GLN A 327 -56.55 24.33 -28.82
N GLU A 328 -57.83 24.69 -28.91
CA GLU A 328 -58.72 24.82 -27.74
C GLU A 328 -58.92 23.47 -27.03
N LEU A 329 -59.20 22.39 -27.77
CA LEU A 329 -59.42 21.06 -27.18
C LEU A 329 -58.17 20.52 -26.45
N TYR A 330 -56.98 20.76 -27.01
CA TYR A 330 -55.71 20.35 -26.40
C TYR A 330 -55.41 21.10 -25.09
N LEU A 331 -55.80 22.38 -24.99
CA LEU A 331 -55.65 23.16 -23.76
C LEU A 331 -56.63 22.70 -22.67
N GLU A 332 -57.89 22.40 -23.02
CA GLU A 332 -58.86 21.84 -22.06
C GLU A 332 -58.45 20.44 -21.55
N GLU A 333 -57.91 19.58 -22.42
CA GLU A 333 -57.40 18.26 -22.01
C GLU A 333 -56.22 18.39 -21.03
N GLN A 334 -55.30 19.33 -21.24
CA GLN A 334 -54.21 19.59 -20.30
C GLN A 334 -54.71 20.12 -18.95
N GLU A 335 -55.65 21.08 -18.94
CA GLU A 335 -56.22 21.58 -17.68
C GLU A 335 -56.97 20.48 -16.90
N GLN A 336 -57.73 19.62 -17.58
CA GLN A 336 -58.40 18.50 -16.91
C GLN A 336 -57.40 17.47 -16.37
N ALA A 337 -56.30 17.22 -17.07
CA ALA A 337 -55.24 16.32 -16.59
C ALA A 337 -54.54 16.86 -15.33
N VAL A 338 -54.27 18.18 -15.26
CA VAL A 338 -53.70 18.83 -14.06
C VAL A 338 -54.67 18.74 -12.88
N ARG A 339 -55.95 19.11 -13.06
CA ARG A 339 -56.96 19.06 -11.98
C ARG A 339 -57.23 17.63 -11.47
N ARG A 340 -56.99 16.59 -12.28
CA ARG A 340 -57.04 15.18 -11.82
C ARG A 340 -55.84 14.84 -10.95
N ARG A 341 -54.61 15.16 -11.40
CA ARG A 341 -53.38 14.93 -10.61
C ARG A 341 -53.41 15.62 -9.25
N GLU A 342 -53.90 16.86 -9.17
CA GLU A 342 -54.05 17.58 -7.90
C GLU A 342 -55.03 16.90 -6.92
N ARG A 343 -56.12 16.30 -7.45
CA ARG A 343 -57.07 15.53 -6.64
C ARG A 343 -56.46 14.22 -6.16
N ASP A 344 -55.78 13.49 -7.05
CA ASP A 344 -55.12 12.21 -6.72
C ASP A 344 -54.01 12.41 -5.67
N GLU A 345 -53.23 13.50 -5.76
CA GLU A 345 -52.23 13.86 -4.75
C GLU A 345 -52.84 14.24 -3.40
N MET A 346 -53.95 15.00 -3.38
CA MET A 346 -54.65 15.30 -2.13
C MET A 346 -55.26 14.04 -1.51
N GLU A 347 -55.85 13.15 -2.31
CA GLU A 347 -56.43 11.91 -1.81
C GLU A 347 -55.35 10.95 -1.26
N ALA A 348 -54.19 10.86 -1.93
CA ALA A 348 -53.04 10.09 -1.44
C ALA A 348 -52.53 10.61 -0.09
N ARG A 349 -52.39 11.94 0.08
CA ARG A 349 -51.99 12.55 1.37
C ARG A 349 -53.01 12.30 2.49
N ILE A 350 -54.30 12.26 2.17
CA ILE A 350 -55.37 11.96 3.14
C ILE A 350 -55.34 10.47 3.53
N ARG A 351 -55.15 9.55 2.57
CA ARG A 351 -55.05 8.11 2.84
C ARG A 351 -53.85 7.78 3.73
N GLN A 352 -52.66 8.29 3.42
CA GLN A 352 -51.45 8.09 4.25
C GLN A 352 -51.65 8.60 5.70
N ARG A 353 -52.34 9.73 5.88
CA ARG A 353 -52.64 10.26 7.22
C ARG A 353 -53.60 9.36 8.01
N LEU A 354 -54.56 8.71 7.35
CA LEU A 354 -55.52 7.79 7.97
C LEU A 354 -54.90 6.43 8.29
N GLU A 355 -54.00 5.91 7.44
CA GLU A 355 -53.24 4.69 7.72
C GLU A 355 -52.34 4.86 8.95
N LEU A 356 -51.57 5.95 9.02
CA LEU A 356 -50.74 6.30 10.19
C LEU A 356 -51.54 6.46 11.51
N GLN A 357 -52.82 6.83 11.44
CA GLN A 357 -53.68 6.85 12.63
C GLN A 357 -54.15 5.44 13.02
N ARG A 358 -54.51 4.58 12.06
CA ARG A 358 -54.91 3.19 12.32
C ARG A 358 -53.78 2.35 12.92
N GLU A 359 -52.59 2.40 12.31
CA GLU A 359 -51.41 1.67 12.80
C GLU A 359 -51.05 2.05 14.25
N ARG A 360 -51.19 3.34 14.60
CA ARG A 360 -50.98 3.82 15.97
C ARG A 360 -51.98 3.23 16.95
N ASP A 361 -53.27 3.19 16.59
CA ASP A 361 -54.31 2.68 17.47
C ASP A 361 -54.21 1.15 17.65
N GLU A 362 -53.88 0.42 16.59
CA GLU A 362 -53.59 -1.02 16.64
C GLU A 362 -52.39 -1.34 17.54
N GLN A 363 -51.30 -0.56 17.44
CA GLN A 363 -50.12 -0.74 18.29
C GLN A 363 -50.39 -0.46 19.78
N VAL A 364 -51.32 0.43 20.10
CA VAL A 364 -51.76 0.68 21.50
C VAL A 364 -52.63 -0.46 22.03
N GLN A 365 -53.54 -1.01 21.22
CA GLN A 365 -54.36 -2.16 21.62
C GLN A 365 -53.50 -3.41 21.89
N PHE A 366 -52.53 -3.69 21.01
CA PHE A 366 -51.63 -4.84 21.15
C PHE A 366 -50.77 -4.76 22.42
N LYS A 367 -50.40 -3.54 22.85
CA LYS A 367 -49.64 -3.32 24.08
C LYS A 367 -50.46 -3.60 25.34
N ARG A 368 -51.74 -3.22 25.35
CA ARG A 368 -52.66 -3.45 26.50
C ARG A 368 -52.91 -4.93 26.76
N LEU A 369 -53.20 -5.70 25.71
CA LEU A 369 -53.45 -7.14 25.84
C LEU A 369 -52.24 -7.88 26.45
N ARG A 370 -51.02 -7.47 26.09
CA ARG A 370 -49.78 -8.06 26.61
C ARG A 370 -49.54 -7.75 28.08
N ASP A 371 -49.89 -6.54 28.54
CA ASP A 371 -49.76 -6.13 29.95
C ASP A 371 -50.81 -6.83 30.86
N GLU A 372 -51.94 -7.27 30.30
CA GLU A 372 -52.97 -8.04 31.01
C GLU A 372 -52.58 -9.52 31.16
N GLU A 373 -51.90 -10.10 30.17
CA GLU A 373 -51.39 -11.48 30.20
C GLU A 373 -50.34 -11.66 31.30
N VAL A 374 -49.35 -10.76 31.39
CA VAL A 374 -48.26 -10.82 32.39
C VAL A 374 -48.80 -10.79 33.83
N LYS A 375 -49.84 -9.98 34.11
CA LYS A 375 -50.44 -9.92 35.45
C LYS A 375 -51.08 -11.24 35.89
N GLN A 376 -51.68 -11.97 34.94
CA GLN A 376 -52.30 -13.27 35.24
C GLN A 376 -51.27 -14.37 35.53
N GLU A 377 -50.03 -14.21 35.06
CA GLU A 377 -48.92 -15.11 35.39
C GLU A 377 -48.33 -14.81 36.78
N GLU A 378 -48.15 -13.53 37.13
CA GLU A 378 -47.63 -13.13 38.45
C GLU A 378 -48.53 -13.58 39.62
N ASP A 379 -49.85 -13.47 39.48
CA ASP A 379 -50.79 -13.88 40.54
C ASP A 379 -50.80 -15.40 40.77
N ARG A 380 -50.56 -16.20 39.72
CA ARG A 380 -50.43 -17.67 39.83
C ARG A 380 -49.14 -18.06 40.58
N PHE A 381 -48.05 -17.33 40.37
CA PHE A 381 -46.78 -17.56 41.07
C PHE A 381 -46.88 -17.22 42.57
N ARG A 382 -47.58 -16.14 42.93
CA ARG A 382 -47.83 -15.75 44.34
C ARG A 382 -48.56 -16.84 45.14
N GLN A 383 -49.56 -17.48 44.55
CA GLN A 383 -50.37 -18.50 45.22
C GLN A 383 -49.57 -19.77 45.52
N GLN A 384 -48.66 -20.17 44.63
CA GLN A 384 -47.81 -21.35 44.83
C GLN A 384 -46.77 -21.17 45.96
N LEU A 385 -46.32 -19.94 46.20
CA LEU A 385 -45.33 -19.65 47.24
C LEU A 385 -45.92 -19.75 48.67
N MET A 386 -47.17 -19.35 48.87
CA MET A 386 -47.82 -19.39 50.19
C MET A 386 -48.12 -20.80 50.69
N VAL A 387 -48.38 -21.77 49.79
CA VAL A 387 -48.62 -23.17 50.18
C VAL A 387 -47.38 -23.78 50.82
N LYS A 388 -46.19 -23.47 50.28
CA LYS A 388 -44.90 -24.00 50.77
C LYS A 388 -44.58 -23.59 52.21
N PHE A 389 -44.76 -22.31 52.55
CA PHE A 389 -44.48 -21.82 53.90
C PHE A 389 -45.40 -22.43 54.98
N ALA A 390 -46.62 -22.83 54.62
CA ALA A 390 -47.55 -23.49 55.54
C ALA A 390 -47.19 -24.96 55.85
N GLU A 391 -46.35 -25.61 55.04
CA GLU A 391 -45.89 -26.99 55.27
C GLU A 391 -44.69 -27.05 56.23
N ASP A 392 -43.78 -26.07 56.15
CA ASP A 392 -42.58 -26.00 57.00
C ASP A 392 -42.89 -25.68 58.47
N ASP A 393 -43.82 -24.74 58.74
CA ASP A 393 -44.27 -24.38 60.10
C ASP A 393 -44.86 -25.58 60.88
N ARG A 394 -45.38 -26.59 60.18
CA ARG A 394 -46.01 -27.78 60.76
C ARG A 394 -44.99 -28.78 61.32
N ILE A 395 -43.74 -28.74 60.85
CA ILE A 395 -42.69 -29.71 61.22
C ILE A 395 -41.92 -29.26 62.48
N GLU A 396 -41.94 -27.97 62.82
CA GLU A 396 -41.06 -27.43 63.86
C GLU A 396 -41.46 -27.82 65.29
N GLN A 397 -42.76 -27.98 65.56
CA GLN A 397 -43.29 -28.17 66.92
C GLN A 397 -42.99 -29.56 67.53
N MET A 398 -42.95 -30.65 66.75
CA MET A 398 -42.65 -31.99 67.31
C MET A 398 -41.18 -32.20 67.69
N ASN A 399 -40.26 -31.37 67.20
CA ASN A 399 -38.83 -31.52 67.48
C ASN A 399 -38.38 -30.93 68.83
N ALA A 400 -39.26 -30.29 69.61
CA ALA A 400 -38.90 -29.56 70.82
C ALA A 400 -38.45 -30.44 72.00
N GLN A 401 -38.98 -31.66 72.15
CA GLN A 401 -38.71 -32.50 73.33
C GLN A 401 -37.47 -33.40 73.17
N LYS A 402 -37.22 -33.95 71.96
CA LYS A 402 -35.95 -34.62 71.63
C LYS A 402 -34.74 -33.69 71.71
N ARG A 403 -34.94 -32.38 71.49
CA ARG A 403 -33.89 -31.35 71.61
C ARG A 403 -33.26 -31.31 73.02
N ARG A 404 -34.04 -31.36 74.11
CA ARG A 404 -33.50 -31.16 75.48
C ARG A 404 -32.59 -32.29 75.99
N MET A 405 -32.92 -33.56 75.74
CA MET A 405 -32.07 -34.69 76.16
C MET A 405 -30.78 -34.74 75.34
N LYS A 406 -30.88 -34.62 74.00
CA LYS A 406 -29.70 -34.54 73.14
C LYS A 406 -28.83 -33.32 73.47
N GLN A 407 -29.40 -32.17 73.82
CA GLN A 407 -28.63 -30.96 74.18
C GLN A 407 -27.61 -31.16 75.31
N VAL A 408 -27.78 -32.12 76.22
CA VAL A 408 -26.83 -32.33 77.34
C VAL A 408 -25.65 -33.22 76.92
N GLU A 409 -25.91 -34.32 76.21
CA GLU A 409 -24.85 -35.16 75.64
C GLU A 409 -24.11 -34.43 74.52
N HIS A 410 -24.85 -33.76 73.63
CA HIS A 410 -24.26 -32.87 72.64
C HIS A 410 -23.53 -31.71 73.32
N LYS A 411 -23.93 -31.16 74.47
CA LYS A 411 -23.10 -30.15 75.16
C LYS A 411 -21.73 -30.70 75.53
N ARG A 412 -21.64 -31.87 76.18
CA ARG A 412 -20.33 -32.46 76.53
C ARG A 412 -19.50 -32.83 75.30
N ALA A 413 -20.11 -33.37 74.25
CA ALA A 413 -19.43 -33.66 72.99
C ALA A 413 -19.00 -32.37 72.26
N VAL A 414 -19.83 -31.32 72.29
CA VAL A 414 -19.54 -30.00 71.71
C VAL A 414 -18.51 -29.24 72.52
N ASP A 415 -18.43 -29.41 73.84
CA ASP A 415 -17.38 -28.80 74.68
C ASP A 415 -16.02 -29.45 74.39
N GLY A 416 -15.96 -30.79 74.26
CA GLY A 416 -14.76 -31.49 73.79
C GLY A 416 -14.36 -31.09 72.36
N LEU A 417 -15.32 -31.04 71.44
CA LEU A 417 -15.11 -30.53 70.08
C LEU A 417 -14.78 -29.03 70.07
N LEU A 418 -15.18 -28.22 71.06
CA LEU A 418 -14.85 -26.80 71.19
C LEU A 418 -13.44 -26.61 71.71
N GLU A 419 -12.96 -27.46 72.63
CA GLU A 419 -11.56 -27.45 73.07
C GLU A 419 -10.64 -27.93 71.95
N GLU A 420 -11.01 -29.01 71.25
CA GLU A 420 -10.25 -29.48 70.09
C GLU A 420 -10.30 -28.45 68.94
N ARG A 421 -11.46 -27.84 68.65
CA ARG A 421 -11.57 -26.73 67.69
C ARG A 421 -10.84 -25.48 68.15
N ARG A 422 -10.71 -25.20 69.45
CA ARG A 422 -9.86 -24.11 69.97
C ARG A 422 -8.38 -24.41 69.76
N ARG A 423 -7.94 -25.64 70.01
CA ARG A 423 -6.56 -26.09 69.72
C ARG A 423 -6.26 -26.05 68.23
N GLN A 424 -7.16 -26.56 67.39
CA GLN A 424 -7.10 -26.45 65.93
C GLN A 424 -7.08 -24.98 65.51
N MET A 425 -8.01 -24.13 65.95
CA MET A 425 -7.97 -22.68 65.66
C MET A 425 -6.68 -21.99 66.11
N THR A 426 -6.04 -22.38 67.22
CA THR A 426 -4.72 -21.83 67.59
C THR A 426 -3.59 -22.32 66.68
N VAL A 427 -3.62 -23.59 66.25
CA VAL A 427 -2.65 -24.16 65.31
C VAL A 427 -2.85 -23.58 63.91
N ASP A 428 -4.10 -23.48 63.44
CA ASP A 428 -4.49 -22.93 62.14
C ASP A 428 -4.20 -21.43 62.09
N LYS A 429 -4.42 -20.68 63.18
CA LYS A 429 -4.06 -19.26 63.25
C LYS A 429 -2.55 -19.04 63.33
N GLN A 430 -1.81 -19.95 63.98
CA GLN A 430 -0.34 -19.91 63.93
C GLN A 430 0.20 -20.29 62.54
N ARG A 431 -0.43 -21.26 61.85
CA ARG A 431 -0.15 -21.59 60.45
C ARG A 431 -0.46 -20.40 59.55
N GLU A 432 -1.63 -19.79 59.66
CA GLU A 432 -2.03 -18.60 58.89
C GLU A 432 -1.06 -17.44 59.11
N VAL A 433 -0.61 -17.18 60.34
CA VAL A 433 0.42 -16.16 60.63
C VAL A 433 1.76 -16.54 59.99
N ASN A 434 2.20 -17.79 60.09
CA ASN A 434 3.44 -18.25 59.47
C ASN A 434 3.37 -18.20 57.93
N GLU A 435 2.23 -18.58 57.34
CA GLU A 435 1.95 -18.54 55.89
C GLU A 435 1.90 -17.09 55.39
N ARG A 436 1.31 -16.16 56.14
CA ARG A 436 1.35 -14.72 55.85
C ARG A 436 2.78 -14.18 55.89
N VAL A 437 3.56 -14.50 56.92
CA VAL A 437 4.97 -14.06 57.01
C VAL A 437 5.81 -14.62 55.86
N GLU A 438 5.59 -15.88 55.47
CA GLU A 438 6.32 -16.47 54.35
C GLU A 438 5.85 -15.91 53.00
N ALA A 439 4.55 -15.63 52.82
CA ALA A 439 4.02 -14.93 51.66
C ALA A 439 4.58 -13.49 51.55
N GLU A 440 4.66 -12.75 52.66
CA GLU A 440 5.26 -11.41 52.73
C GLU A 440 6.74 -11.44 52.34
N ARG A 441 7.51 -12.45 52.77
CA ARG A 441 8.91 -12.65 52.35
C ARG A 441 9.03 -12.96 50.86
N ILE A 442 8.20 -13.87 50.34
CA ILE A 442 8.16 -14.19 48.91
C ILE A 442 7.78 -12.96 48.09
N GLU A 443 6.85 -12.13 48.56
CA GLU A 443 6.53 -10.85 47.93
C GLU A 443 7.67 -9.83 47.99
N GLN A 444 8.41 -9.74 49.10
CA GLN A 444 9.57 -8.85 49.22
C GLN A 444 10.66 -9.25 48.23
N VAL A 445 11.05 -10.52 48.20
CA VAL A 445 12.02 -11.06 47.22
C VAL A 445 11.52 -10.85 45.78
N ARG A 446 10.22 -11.05 45.52
CA ARG A 446 9.64 -10.76 44.20
C ARG A 446 9.72 -9.29 43.82
N LYS A 447 9.49 -8.36 44.76
CA LYS A 447 9.62 -6.91 44.56
C LYS A 447 11.08 -6.53 44.26
N GLU A 448 12.04 -7.07 45.02
CA GLU A 448 13.48 -6.86 44.76
C GLU A 448 13.88 -7.32 43.35
N ILE A 449 13.46 -8.52 42.93
CA ILE A 449 13.73 -9.02 41.56
C ILE A 449 13.04 -8.15 40.50
N ILE A 450 11.84 -7.64 40.75
CA ILE A 450 11.16 -6.71 39.83
C ILE A 450 12.00 -5.44 39.66
N GLU A 451 12.50 -4.85 40.73
CA GLU A 451 13.25 -3.59 40.63
C GLU A 451 14.66 -3.78 40.03
N GLU A 452 15.30 -4.94 40.23
CA GLU A 452 16.51 -5.33 39.49
C GLU A 452 16.27 -5.44 37.98
N GLU A 453 15.24 -6.18 37.55
CA GLU A 453 14.92 -6.34 36.13
C GLU A 453 14.43 -5.01 35.51
N ARG A 454 13.75 -4.14 36.29
CA ARG A 454 13.39 -2.77 35.90
C ARG A 454 14.65 -1.95 35.61
N ILE A 455 15.60 -1.90 36.54
CA ILE A 455 16.85 -1.13 36.36
C ILE A 455 17.65 -1.68 35.17
N LYS A 456 17.66 -3.00 34.99
CA LYS A 456 18.30 -3.65 33.83
C LYS A 456 17.67 -3.25 32.49
N LEU A 457 16.34 -3.31 32.37
CA LEU A 457 15.62 -2.84 31.17
C LEU A 457 15.89 -1.36 30.89
N LEU A 458 15.89 -0.51 31.93
CA LEU A 458 16.24 0.90 31.79
C LEU A 458 17.68 1.06 31.28
N ARG A 459 18.65 0.33 31.83
CA ARG A 459 20.06 0.40 31.41
C ARG A 459 20.29 -0.03 29.96
N GLU A 460 19.58 -1.06 29.51
CA GLU A 460 19.67 -1.56 28.13
C GLU A 460 19.04 -0.61 27.09
N HIS A 461 17.93 0.05 27.44
CA HIS A 461 17.12 0.83 26.48
C HIS A 461 17.26 2.35 26.59
N ALA A 462 17.51 2.92 27.77
CA ALA A 462 17.45 4.37 27.99
C ALA A 462 18.42 5.16 27.09
N HIS A 463 19.67 4.70 26.96
CA HIS A 463 20.67 5.38 26.12
C HIS A 463 20.26 5.42 24.64
N ARG A 464 19.62 4.35 24.12
CA ARG A 464 19.12 4.27 22.73
C ARG A 464 17.88 5.14 22.49
N LEU A 465 17.12 5.40 23.54
CA LEU A 465 15.86 6.16 23.55
C LEU A 465 16.00 7.59 24.09
N LEU A 466 17.23 8.10 24.22
CA LEU A 466 17.49 9.44 24.72
C LEU A 466 16.80 10.50 23.83
N GLY A 467 15.88 11.27 24.43
CA GLY A 467 15.00 12.23 23.75
C GLY A 467 13.61 11.69 23.36
N TYR A 468 13.42 10.37 23.37
CA TYR A 468 12.16 9.68 23.04
C TYR A 468 11.55 8.94 24.23
N LEU A 469 12.23 8.96 25.39
CA LEU A 469 11.80 8.26 26.60
C LEU A 469 10.47 8.84 27.15
N PRO A 470 9.43 8.03 27.41
CA PRO A 470 8.13 8.51 27.88
C PRO A 470 8.19 9.08 29.29
N LYS A 471 7.28 10.02 29.58
CA LYS A 471 7.10 10.58 30.93
C LYS A 471 6.73 9.46 31.92
N GLY A 472 7.34 9.46 33.12
CA GLY A 472 7.09 8.47 34.17
C GLY A 472 7.80 7.12 34.03
N VAL A 473 8.75 6.97 33.10
CA VAL A 473 9.63 5.77 33.02
C VAL A 473 10.75 5.83 34.07
N ILE A 474 11.33 7.02 34.25
CA ILE A 474 12.23 7.36 35.36
C ILE A 474 11.35 7.86 36.51
N ARG A 475 11.46 7.23 37.69
CA ARG A 475 10.70 7.57 38.91
C ARG A 475 11.46 8.62 39.72
N ASP A 476 12.69 8.28 40.13
CA ASP A 476 13.50 9.05 41.09
C ASP A 476 14.88 9.45 40.52
N GLU A 477 15.58 10.39 41.17
CA GLU A 477 16.99 10.68 40.82
C GLU A 477 17.91 9.46 40.96
N LYS A 478 17.58 8.49 41.84
CA LYS A 478 18.30 7.22 41.98
C LYS A 478 18.34 6.42 40.67
N ASP A 479 17.26 6.43 39.89
CA ASP A 479 17.22 5.76 38.59
C ASP A 479 18.26 6.37 37.62
N LEU A 480 18.53 7.67 37.71
CA LEU A 480 19.54 8.34 36.87
C LEU A 480 20.97 7.94 37.26
N ASP A 481 21.22 7.60 38.53
CA ASP A 481 22.54 7.16 38.99
C ASP A 481 22.91 5.79 38.43
N TYR A 482 21.94 4.85 38.34
CA TYR A 482 22.13 3.54 37.72
C TYR A 482 22.36 3.60 36.19
N LEU A 483 21.96 4.70 35.54
CA LEU A 483 22.11 4.91 34.09
C LEU A 483 23.44 5.60 33.70
N GLY A 484 24.22 6.06 34.68
CA GLY A 484 25.53 6.66 34.47
C GLY A 484 25.51 8.17 34.19
N ASN A 485 26.63 8.82 34.50
CA ASN A 485 26.77 10.28 34.47
C ASN A 485 26.54 10.90 33.08
N ASP A 486 26.96 10.23 32.00
CA ASP A 486 26.79 10.75 30.64
C ASP A 486 25.32 10.86 30.25
N PHE A 487 24.53 9.80 30.52
CA PHE A 487 23.09 9.82 30.34
C PHE A 487 22.42 10.87 31.24
N LYS A 488 22.80 10.93 32.51
CA LYS A 488 22.28 11.90 33.49
C LYS A 488 22.50 13.35 33.04
N ASN A 489 23.68 13.67 32.53
CA ASN A 489 24.04 14.99 32.03
C ASN A 489 23.24 15.37 30.78
N GLU A 490 23.15 14.48 29.79
CA GLU A 490 22.45 14.79 28.54
C GLU A 490 20.92 14.81 28.73
N PHE A 491 20.37 13.94 29.59
CA PHE A 491 18.97 13.98 29.99
C PHE A 491 18.61 15.29 30.69
N LYS A 492 19.43 15.75 31.66
CA LYS A 492 19.22 17.06 32.32
C LYS A 492 19.31 18.23 31.33
N ARG A 493 20.30 18.23 30.42
CA ARG A 493 20.46 19.26 29.36
C ARG A 493 19.27 19.34 28.41
N ARG A 494 18.65 18.20 28.07
CA ARG A 494 17.43 18.18 27.24
C ARG A 494 16.18 18.60 28.03
N GLN A 495 16.06 18.22 29.31
CA GLN A 495 14.96 18.71 30.16
C GLN A 495 14.97 20.24 30.35
N THR A 496 16.16 20.86 30.49
CA THR A 496 16.25 22.33 30.57
C THR A 496 15.82 22.99 29.26
N ASN A 497 16.16 22.41 28.10
CA ASN A 497 15.70 22.92 26.81
C ASN A 497 14.18 22.78 26.62
N ILE A 498 13.59 21.66 27.07
CA ILE A 498 12.13 21.45 27.00
C ILE A 498 11.40 22.47 27.88
N LYS A 499 11.83 22.66 29.14
CA LYS A 499 11.25 23.70 30.03
C LYS A 499 11.49 25.13 29.54
N SER A 500 12.53 25.38 28.75
CA SER A 500 12.75 26.66 28.08
C SER A 500 11.85 26.88 26.86
N SER A 501 11.12 25.85 26.41
CA SER A 501 10.27 25.88 25.22
C SER A 501 8.76 25.97 25.54
N ASP A 502 8.37 25.94 26.81
CA ASP A 502 6.98 26.12 27.27
C ASP A 502 6.56 27.61 27.20
N GLY A 503 6.71 28.20 26.01
CA GLY A 503 6.44 29.60 25.69
C GLY A 503 5.61 29.79 24.42
N TRP A 504 4.82 28.78 24.04
CA TRP A 504 3.93 28.79 22.87
C TRP A 504 2.55 28.18 23.17
N ASP A 505 1.85 28.76 24.15
CA ASP A 505 0.39 28.83 24.10
C ASP A 505 0.01 29.99 23.17
N ASN A 506 -0.38 29.68 21.92
CA ASN A 506 -1.21 30.59 21.12
C ASN A 506 -1.82 29.92 19.87
N LYS A 507 -3.16 29.81 19.90
CA LYS A 507 -4.11 29.52 18.79
C LYS A 507 -4.19 28.09 18.26
#